data_AF-A0A086XQ44-F1
#
_entry.id   AF-A0A086XQ44-F1
#
_cell.length_a   1.000
_cell.length_b   1.000
_cell.length_c   1.000
_cell.angle_alpha   90.00
_cell.angle_beta   90.00
_cell.angle_gamma   90.00
#
_symmetry.space_group_name_H-M   'P 1'
#
loop_
_entity.id
_entity.type
_entity.pdbx_description
1 polymer ?
#
loop_
_entity_poly.entity_id
_entity_poly.type
_entity_poly.pdbx_seq_one_letter_code
_entity_poly.pdbx_strand_id
1 'polypeptide(L)' 'MGEQPTTLIAIGSNDLSRIEAKIDALFSQMRAVQMTPRPEWVSVQEYAKSVSRSERTVREWIKAGRIESRRQGNLLQVRA' A
#
# COMPACT_ATOMS: atom_id res chain seq x y z
N MET A 1 -42.68 14.25 22.26
CA MET A 1 -41.76 13.56 21.32
C MET A 1 -40.37 14.04 21.66
N GLY A 2 -39.46 13.12 21.99
CA GLY A 2 -38.30 13.36 22.85
C GLY A 2 -37.20 14.22 22.24
N GLU A 3 -36.72 15.18 23.04
CA GLU A 3 -35.47 15.89 22.80
C GLU A 3 -34.31 14.89 22.92
N GLN A 4 -33.57 14.69 21.82
CA GLN A 4 -32.32 13.95 21.87
C GLN A 4 -31.28 14.82 22.57
N PRO A 5 -30.57 14.33 23.60
CA PRO A 5 -29.50 15.10 24.21
C PRO A 5 -28.35 15.20 23.22
N THR A 6 -28.16 16.39 22.63
CA THR A 6 -26.92 16.76 21.96
C THR A 6 -25.80 16.65 22.99
N THR A 7 -25.14 15.51 22.98
CA THR A 7 -23.98 15.26 23.84
C THR A 7 -22.85 16.14 23.29
N LEU A 8 -22.66 17.29 23.93
CA LEU A 8 -21.53 18.18 23.67
C LEU A 8 -20.28 17.48 24.19
N ILE A 9 -19.59 16.74 23.31
CA ILE A 9 -18.29 16.17 23.62
C ILE A 9 -17.31 17.35 23.67
N ALA A 10 -16.95 17.79 24.89
CA ALA A 10 -15.88 18.75 25.10
C ALA A 10 -14.55 18.06 24.77
N ILE A 11 -14.18 18.05 23.49
CA ILE A 11 -12.86 17.61 23.04
C ILE A 11 -11.89 18.70 23.47
N GLY A 12 -11.03 18.42 24.43
CA GLY A 12 -9.98 19.36 24.82
C GLY A 12 -9.11 19.68 23.60
N SER A 13 -8.81 20.95 23.36
CA SER A 13 -8.02 21.41 22.20
C SER A 13 -6.70 20.65 22.04
N ASN A 14 -6.15 20.17 23.15
CA ASN A 14 -4.91 19.38 23.21
C ASN A 14 -5.03 17.99 22.57
N ASP A 15 -6.21 17.37 22.62
CA ASP A 15 -6.45 16.06 22.01
C ASP A 15 -6.57 16.17 20.49
N LEU A 16 -7.18 17.26 20.01
CA LEU A 16 -7.32 17.54 18.59
C LEU A 16 -5.95 17.80 17.94
N SER A 17 -5.10 18.63 18.57
CA SER A 17 -3.73 18.87 18.09
C SER A 17 -2.87 17.62 18.08
N ARG A 18 -3.08 16.70 19.04
CA ARG A 18 -2.38 15.39 19.08
C ARG A 18 -2.81 14.49 17.93
N ILE A 19 -4.06 14.55 17.51
CA ILE A 19 -4.58 13.79 16.36
C ILE A 19 -4.03 14.37 15.05
N GLU A 20 -4.03 15.68 14.88
CA GLU A 20 -3.47 16.36 13.70
C GLU A 20 -1.99 16.02 13.51
N ALA A 21 -1.18 16.10 14.58
CA ALA A 21 0.24 15.75 14.53
C ALA A 21 0.49 14.30 14.10
N LYS A 22 -0.39 13.37 14.49
CA LYS A 22 -0.31 11.96 14.07
C LYS A 22 -0.69 11.79 12.60
N ILE A 23 -1.72 12.50 12.15
CA ILE A 23 -2.15 12.50 10.75
C ILE A 23 -1.03 13.03 9.84
N ASP A 24 -0.40 14.15 10.22
CA ASP A 24 0.72 14.72 9.48
C ASP A 24 1.93 13.79 9.45
N ALA A 25 2.25 13.13 10.56
CA ALA A 25 3.33 12.14 10.61
C ALA A 25 3.06 10.95 9.67
N LEU A 26 1.82 10.44 9.63
CA LEU A 26 1.43 9.37 8.72
C LEU A 26 1.50 9.82 7.26
N PHE A 27 0.99 11.02 6.94
CA PHE A 27 1.07 11.54 5.57
C PHE A 27 2.50 11.82 5.12
N SER A 28 3.38 12.27 6.02
CA SER A 28 4.80 12.47 5.73
C SER A 28 5.48 11.14 5.40
N GLN A 29 5.23 10.09 6.19
CA GLN A 29 5.75 8.75 5.92
C GLN A 29 5.22 8.19 4.59
N MET A 30 3.94 8.37 4.29
CA MET A 30 3.36 7.93 3.02
C MET A 30 3.93 8.68 1.81
N ARG A 31 4.14 10.00 1.92
CA ARG A 31 4.78 10.81 0.86
C ARG A 31 6.21 10.36 0.61
N ALA A 32 6.98 10.08 1.66
CA ALA A 32 8.34 9.56 1.53
C ALA A 32 8.39 8.22 0.78
N VAL A 33 7.38 7.34 0.98
CA VAL A 33 7.28 6.04 0.29
C VAL A 33 6.82 6.16 -1.16
N GLN A 34 6.04 7.19 -1.52
CA GLN A 34 5.56 7.41 -2.89
C GLN A 34 6.58 8.11 -3.81
N MET A 35 7.66 8.70 -3.27
CA MET A 35 8.63 9.45 -4.08
C MET A 35 9.66 8.60 -4.83
N THR A 36 9.81 7.31 -4.49
CA THR A 36 10.55 6.37 -5.34
C THR A 36 9.57 5.68 -6.29
N PRO A 37 9.59 5.98 -7.60
CA PRO A 37 8.77 5.24 -8.55
C PRO A 37 9.13 3.77 -8.41
N ARG A 38 8.15 2.94 -8.04
CA ARG A 38 8.36 1.48 -8.02
C ARG A 38 8.80 1.09 -9.43
N PRO A 39 9.90 0.34 -9.58
CA PRO A 39 10.31 -0.13 -10.89
C PRO A 39 9.12 -0.87 -11.50
N GLU A 40 8.70 -0.42 -12.68
CA GLU A 40 7.51 -0.96 -13.36
C GLU A 40 7.64 -2.48 -13.58
N TRP A 41 8.88 -2.96 -13.68
CA TRP A 41 9.22 -4.36 -13.88
C TRP A 41 10.12 -4.85 -12.76
N VAL A 42 9.60 -5.79 -11.97
CA VAL A 42 10.31 -6.42 -10.84
C VAL A 42 10.55 -7.89 -11.15
N SER A 43 11.49 -8.52 -10.46
CA SER A 43 11.65 -9.98 -10.59
C SER A 43 10.43 -10.72 -10.04
N VAL A 44 10.18 -11.94 -10.55
CA VAL A 44 9.14 -12.82 -10.00
C VAL A 44 9.29 -13.04 -8.50
N GLN A 45 10.53 -13.09 -8.00
CA GLN A 45 10.81 -13.28 -6.58
C GLN A 45 10.40 -12.06 -5.74
N GLU A 46 10.72 -10.84 -6.19
CA GLU A 46 10.34 -9.61 -5.50
C GLU A 46 8.83 -9.42 -5.52
N TYR A 47 8.18 -9.69 -6.65
CA TYR A 47 6.73 -9.64 -6.77
C TYR A 47 6.05 -10.66 -5.84
N ALA A 48 6.56 -11.89 -5.79
CA ALA A 48 6.06 -12.92 -4.90
C ALA A 48 6.11 -12.47 -3.42
N LYS A 49 7.21 -11.81 -3.01
CA LYS A 49 7.35 -11.21 -1.68
C LYS A 49 6.34 -10.07 -1.45
N SER A 50 6.15 -9.18 -2.40
CA SER A 50 5.23 -8.04 -2.24
C SER A 50 3.78 -8.49 -2.11
N VAL A 51 3.36 -9.53 -2.83
CA VAL A 51 2.00 -10.09 -2.77
C VAL A 51 1.81 -11.19 -1.73
N SER A 52 2.86 -11.52 -0.96
CA SER A 52 2.87 -12.62 0.03
C SER A 52 2.42 -13.96 -0.56
N ARG A 53 2.89 -14.28 -1.77
CA ARG A 53 2.63 -15.56 -2.47
C ARG A 53 3.91 -16.27 -2.85
N SER A 54 3.79 -17.54 -3.22
CA SER A 54 4.94 -18.31 -3.71
C SER A 54 5.31 -17.89 -5.14
N GLU A 55 6.60 -18.01 -5.51
CA GLU A 55 7.04 -17.81 -6.91
C GLU A 55 6.28 -18.73 -7.88
N ARG A 56 5.93 -19.96 -7.44
CA ARG A 56 5.11 -20.89 -8.21
C ARG A 56 3.75 -20.29 -8.54
N THR A 57 3.07 -19.70 -7.56
CA THR A 57 1.78 -19.03 -7.76
C THR A 57 1.89 -17.90 -8.77
N VAL A 58 2.94 -17.09 -8.68
CA VAL A 58 3.18 -15.99 -9.63
C VAL A 58 3.45 -16.54 -11.04
N ARG A 59 4.22 -17.62 -11.19
CA ARG A 59 4.42 -18.28 -12.49
C ARG A 59 3.13 -18.84 -13.09
N GLU A 60 2.24 -19.40 -12.25
CA GLU A 60 0.92 -19.83 -12.72
C GLU A 60 0.06 -18.63 -13.17
N TRP A 61 0.15 -17.48 -12.50
CA TRP A 61 -0.53 -16.26 -12.94
C TRP A 61 -0.01 -15.73 -14.27
N ILE A 62 1.30 -15.79 -14.50
CA ILE A 62 1.92 -15.49 -15.79
C ILE A 62 1.38 -16.44 -16.87
N LYS A 63 1.38 -17.75 -16.59
CA LYS A 63 0.86 -18.76 -17.52
C LYS A 63 -0.63 -18.59 -17.82
N ALA A 64 -1.40 -18.15 -16.82
CA ALA A 64 -2.81 -17.84 -16.95
C ALA A 64 -3.09 -16.47 -17.59
N GLY A 65 -2.05 -15.71 -17.98
CA GLY A 65 -2.19 -14.38 -18.60
C GLY A 65 -2.74 -13.30 -17.67
N ARG A 66 -2.73 -13.52 -16.34
CA ARG A 66 -3.27 -12.56 -15.36
C ARG A 66 -2.32 -11.42 -15.06
N ILE A 67 -1.04 -11.57 -15.38
CA ILE A 67 0.02 -10.60 -15.10
C ILE A 67 0.91 -10.49 -16.32
N GLU A 68 1.23 -9.25 -16.70
CA GLU A 68 2.21 -8.97 -17.75
C GLU A 68 3.60 -9.44 -17.31
N SER A 69 4.23 -10.25 -18.16
CA SER A 69 5.58 -10.73 -17.94
C SER A 69 6.46 -10.42 -19.13
N ARG A 70 7.73 -10.12 -18.87
CA ARG A 70 8.75 -9.97 -19.91
C ARG A 70 10.03 -10.65 -19.47
N ARG A 71 10.86 -11.02 -20.46
CA ARG A 71 12.17 -11.60 -20.20
C ARG A 71 13.26 -10.59 -20.57
N GLN A 72 14.13 -10.28 -19.62
CA GLN A 72 15.31 -9.44 -19.85
C GLN A 72 16.55 -10.28 -19.58
N GLY A 73 17.20 -10.76 -20.64
CA GLY A 73 18.27 -11.74 -20.55
C GLY A 73 17.79 -13.06 -19.93
N ASN A 74 18.41 -13.47 -18.82
CA ASN A 74 18.01 -14.69 -18.09
C ASN A 74 16.93 -14.44 -17.02
N LEU A 75 16.56 -13.18 -16.75
CA LEU A 75 15.61 -12.83 -15.69
C LEU A 75 14.18 -12.73 -16.24
N LEU A 76 13.24 -13.37 -15.55
CA LEU A 76 11.80 -13.19 -15.75
C LEU A 76 11.31 -12.07 -14.85
N GLN A 77 10.79 -11.01 -15.48
CA GLN A 77 10.23 -9.86 -14.82
C GLN A 77 8.70 -9.85 -14.97
N VAL A 78 8.04 -9.29 -13.98
CA VAL A 78 6.60 -9.07 -13.94
C VAL A 78 6.31 -7.62 -13.62
N ARG A 79 5.17 -7.13 -14.11
CA ARG A 79 4.72 -5.78 -13.82
C ARG A 79 4.15 -5.72 -12.39
N ALA A 80 4.72 -4.85 -11.55
CA ALA A 80 4.35 -4.69 -10.14
C ALA A 80 3.17 -3.75 -9.92
#